data_AF-A0A6G3ZXB9-F1
#
_entry.id   AF-A0A6G3ZXB9-F1
#
_cell.length_a   1.000
_cell.length_b   1.000
_cell.length_c   1.000
_cell.angle_alpha   90.00
_cell.angle_beta   90.00
_cell.angle_gamma   90.00
#
_symmetry.space_group_name_H-M   'P 1'
#
loop_
_entity.id
_entity.type
_entity.pdbx_description
1 polymer ?
#
loop_
_entity_poly.entity_id
_entity_poly.type
_entity_poly.pdbx_seq_one_letter_code
_entity_poly.pdbx_strand_id
1 'polypeptide(L)'
;MSRMKIIENDELLPDQINPDLWPTVDEMTLNSNDLITYQNRRTAVMMYFKREETQEKIHKITGVSPRNLYRLVSRCIEIDENGVPWGFRALIPCKTLKNYALNVIDKKYNPSRHTGEFKLLLEMYPEIKDLIDDLYLGRNRKTLEPAMKPRNIHKKFVDACKEKKFH
;
A
#
# COMPACT_ATOMS: atom_id res chain seq x y z
N MET A 1 24.72 -0.53 19.57
CA MET A 1 23.53 -1.41 19.66
C MET A 1 23.15 -1.84 18.25
N SER A 2 23.49 -3.07 17.88
CA SER A 2 23.18 -3.64 16.57
C SER A 2 21.67 -3.77 16.44
N ARG A 3 21.03 -2.97 15.57
CA ARG A 3 19.63 -3.21 15.20
C ARG A 3 19.57 -4.61 14.61
N MET A 4 18.87 -5.53 15.27
CA MET A 4 18.52 -6.84 14.70
C MET A 4 18.11 -6.63 13.24
N LYS A 5 18.80 -7.31 12.32
CA LYS A 5 18.52 -7.16 10.90
C LYS A 5 17.17 -7.83 10.66
N ILE A 6 16.29 -7.23 9.85
CA ILE A 6 14.94 -7.77 9.56
C ILE A 6 15.00 -9.26 9.16
N ILE A 7 16.08 -9.63 8.48
CA ILE A 7 16.32 -10.97 7.94
C ILE A 7 16.65 -12.02 9.02
N GLU A 8 17.06 -11.59 10.21
CA GLU A 8 17.37 -12.48 11.34
C GLU A 8 16.12 -12.79 12.19
N ASN A 9 14.93 -12.42 11.71
CA ASN A 9 13.69 -12.77 12.38
C ASN A 9 13.32 -14.22 12.07
N ASP A 10 13.33 -15.09 13.09
CA ASP A 10 13.07 -16.53 12.99
C ASP A 10 11.63 -16.87 12.54
N GLU A 11 10.72 -15.88 12.51
CA GLU A 11 9.33 -16.05 12.07
C GLU A 11 9.13 -15.99 10.55
N LEU A 12 10.18 -15.69 9.76
CA LEU A 12 10.08 -15.51 8.32
C LEU A 12 10.26 -16.82 7.54
N LEU A 13 9.45 -17.01 6.51
CA LEU A 13 9.55 -18.16 5.61
C LEU A 13 10.82 -18.08 4.73
N PRO A 14 11.39 -19.22 4.31
CA PRO A 14 12.56 -19.25 3.42
C PRO A 14 12.38 -18.42 2.15
N ASP A 15 11.19 -18.48 1.54
CA ASP A 15 10.85 -17.76 0.32
C ASP A 15 10.81 -16.23 0.52
N GLN A 16 10.56 -15.77 1.74
CA GLN A 16 10.59 -14.35 2.08
C GLN A 16 12.01 -13.83 2.24
N ILE A 17 12.96 -14.68 2.62
CA ILE A 17 14.35 -14.29 2.89
C ILE A 17 15.27 -14.56 1.70
N ASN A 18 14.88 -15.39 0.74
CA ASN A 18 15.70 -15.70 -0.43
C ASN A 18 15.35 -14.81 -1.65
N PRO A 19 16.20 -13.84 -2.02
CA PRO A 19 15.95 -12.98 -3.18
C PRO A 19 15.91 -13.73 -4.52
N ASP A 20 16.50 -14.92 -4.61
CA ASP A 20 16.52 -15.72 -5.84
C ASP A 20 15.15 -16.34 -6.14
N LEU A 21 14.31 -16.50 -5.12
CA LEU A 21 12.94 -17.02 -5.24
C LEU A 21 11.92 -15.91 -5.50
N TRP A 22 12.35 -14.66 -5.51
CA TRP A 22 11.43 -13.53 -5.60
C TRP A 22 10.90 -13.30 -7.02
N PRO A 23 9.60 -13.00 -7.14
CA PRO A 23 9.03 -12.59 -8.42
C PRO A 23 9.74 -11.35 -8.97
N THR A 24 10.08 -11.40 -10.26
CA THR A 24 10.75 -10.32 -10.99
C THR A 24 9.73 -9.46 -11.73
N VAL A 25 10.12 -8.22 -12.08
CA VAL A 25 9.30 -7.27 -12.84
C VAL A 25 9.75 -7.28 -14.29
N ASP A 26 8.81 -7.19 -15.23
CA ASP A 26 9.14 -6.94 -16.63
C ASP A 26 9.61 -5.49 -16.81
N GLU A 27 10.94 -5.34 -16.92
CA GLU A 27 11.63 -4.07 -17.04
C GLU A 27 11.26 -3.28 -18.31
N MET A 28 10.77 -3.97 -19.36
CA MET A 28 10.42 -3.35 -20.64
C MET A 28 9.15 -2.48 -20.56
N THR A 29 8.35 -2.67 -19.51
CA THR A 29 7.11 -1.91 -19.29
C THR A 29 7.33 -0.59 -18.54
N LEU A 30 8.52 -0.37 -17.98
CA LEU A 30 8.84 0.80 -17.17
C LEU A 30 9.35 1.96 -18.04
N ASN A 31 9.01 3.18 -17.64
CA ASN A 31 9.65 4.37 -18.19
C ASN A 31 11.13 4.43 -17.77
N SER A 32 11.99 5.10 -18.55
CA SER A 32 13.43 5.19 -18.32
C SER A 32 13.81 5.66 -16.91
N ASN A 33 13.13 6.69 -16.39
CA ASN A 33 13.36 7.19 -15.03
C ASN A 33 12.95 6.18 -13.94
N ASP A 34 11.84 5.48 -14.15
CA ASP A 34 11.34 4.48 -13.21
C ASP A 34 12.20 3.23 -13.24
N LEU A 35 12.73 2.87 -14.41
CA LEU A 35 13.65 1.78 -14.62
C LEU A 35 14.96 2.00 -13.85
N ILE A 36 15.59 3.17 -14.00
CA ILE A 36 16.82 3.53 -13.26
C ILE A 36 16.57 3.45 -11.75
N THR A 37 15.44 4.00 -11.30
CA THR A 37 15.05 3.98 -9.89
C THR A 37 14.84 2.55 -9.39
N TYR A 38 14.17 1.72 -10.17
CA TYR A 38 13.93 0.31 -9.85
C TYR A 38 15.25 -0.47 -9.78
N GLN A 39 16.13 -0.31 -10.76
CA GLN A 39 17.43 -0.99 -10.81
C GLN A 39 18.30 -0.61 -9.62
N ASN A 40 18.39 0.69 -9.29
CA ASN A 40 19.14 1.15 -8.11
C ASN A 40 18.61 0.53 -6.81
N ARG A 41 17.28 0.45 -6.67
CA ARG A 41 16.64 -0.20 -5.51
C ARG A 41 16.90 -1.70 -5.48
N ARG A 42 16.80 -2.38 -6.62
CA ARG A 42 17.04 -3.82 -6.76
C ARG A 42 18.48 -4.16 -6.36
N THR A 43 19.45 -3.41 -6.88
CA THR A 43 20.86 -3.55 -6.53
C THR A 43 21.09 -3.32 -5.04
N ALA A 44 20.50 -2.26 -4.46
CA ALA A 44 20.66 -1.97 -3.04
C ALA A 44 20.13 -3.09 -2.14
N VAL A 45 18.97 -3.66 -2.49
CA VAL A 45 18.39 -4.79 -1.76
C VAL A 45 19.25 -6.05 -1.93
N MET A 46 19.68 -6.37 -3.16
CA MET A 46 20.54 -7.52 -3.40
C MET A 46 21.85 -7.45 -2.59
N MET A 47 22.51 -6.28 -2.58
CA MET A 47 23.72 -6.06 -1.78
C MET A 47 23.46 -6.22 -0.28
N TYR A 48 22.28 -5.81 0.20
CA TYR A 48 21.89 -5.99 1.61
C TYR A 48 21.75 -7.47 1.99
N PHE A 49 21.15 -8.29 1.13
CA PHE A 49 20.98 -9.73 1.37
C PHE A 49 22.30 -10.51 1.24
N LYS A 50 23.18 -10.12 0.31
CA LYS A 50 24.51 -10.72 0.18
C LYS A 50 25.44 -10.47 1.36
N ARG A 51 25.13 -9.46 2.20
CA ARG A 51 25.93 -9.05 3.39
C ARG A 51 27.37 -8.64 3.05
N GLU A 52 27.67 -8.37 1.79
CA GLU A 52 29.02 -8.06 1.32
C GLU A 52 29.47 -6.64 1.72
N GLU A 53 28.52 -5.72 1.95
CA GLU A 53 28.81 -4.29 2.08
C GLU A 53 28.08 -3.60 3.24
N THR A 54 28.68 -2.52 3.76
CA THR A 54 28.04 -1.68 4.77
C THR A 54 26.91 -0.84 4.15
N GLN A 55 25.91 -0.48 4.95
CA GLN A 55 24.78 0.33 4.48
C GLN A 55 25.21 1.69 3.89
N GLU A 56 26.30 2.27 4.42
CA GLU A 56 26.88 3.50 3.89
C GLU A 56 27.49 3.32 2.50
N LYS A 57 28.16 2.18 2.25
CA LYS A 57 28.72 1.88 0.94
C LYS A 57 27.62 1.54 -0.07
N ILE A 58 26.58 0.83 0.34
CA ILE A 58 25.37 0.63 -0.47
C ILE A 58 24.75 1.97 -0.85
N HIS A 59 24.64 2.91 0.09
CA HIS A 59 24.13 4.26 -0.19
C HIS A 59 24.99 5.01 -1.21
N LYS A 60 26.32 4.96 -1.09
CA LYS A 60 27.23 5.59 -2.05
C LYS A 60 27.08 5.03 -3.48
N ILE A 61 26.87 3.72 -3.59
CA ILE A 61 26.79 3.04 -4.90
C ILE A 61 25.41 3.23 -5.54
N THR A 62 24.34 3.15 -4.75
CA THR A 62 22.96 3.08 -5.29
C THR A 62 22.14 4.34 -5.08
N GLY A 63 22.64 5.29 -4.28
CA GLY A 63 21.90 6.48 -3.84
C GLY A 63 20.79 6.20 -2.82
N VAL A 64 20.50 4.93 -2.48
CA VAL A 64 19.43 4.58 -1.54
C VAL A 64 19.88 4.79 -0.11
N SER A 65 19.18 5.66 0.63
CA SER A 65 19.53 5.93 2.03
C SER A 65 19.30 4.70 2.92
N PRO A 66 20.07 4.52 4.01
CA PRO A 66 19.92 3.37 4.92
C PRO A 66 18.50 3.18 5.46
N ARG A 67 17.81 4.30 5.78
CA ARG A 67 16.41 4.28 6.22
C ARG A 67 15.47 3.79 5.13
N ASN A 68 15.68 4.22 3.89
CA ASN A 68 14.88 3.76 2.76
C ASN A 68 15.20 2.30 2.41
N LEU A 69 16.45 1.88 2.52
CA LEU A 69 16.85 0.49 2.31
C LEU A 69 16.09 -0.46 3.23
N TYR A 70 16.05 -0.17 4.53
CA TYR A 70 15.26 -0.94 5.50
C TYR A 70 13.79 -1.03 5.07
N ARG A 71 13.18 0.10 4.71
CA ARG A 71 11.78 0.15 4.24
C ARG A 71 11.58 -0.68 2.98
N LEU A 72 12.52 -0.67 2.03
CA LEU A 72 12.43 -1.45 0.79
C LEU A 72 12.55 -2.95 1.06
N VAL A 73 13.49 -3.35 1.92
CA VAL A 73 13.64 -4.76 2.33
C VAL A 73 12.37 -5.27 3.01
N SER A 74 11.82 -4.53 3.98
CA SER A 74 10.55 -4.91 4.62
C SER A 74 9.42 -5.10 3.61
N ARG A 75 9.39 -4.27 2.56
CA ARG A 75 8.39 -4.37 1.49
C ARG A 75 8.58 -5.58 0.58
N CYS A 76 9.82 -6.02 0.33
CA CYS A 76 10.08 -7.21 -0.48
C CYS A 76 9.68 -8.51 0.23
N ILE A 77 9.92 -8.57 1.55
CA ILE A 77 9.65 -9.73 2.41
C ILE A 77 8.14 -9.88 2.66
N GLU A 78 7.38 -8.78 2.58
CA GLU A 78 5.93 -8.79 2.77
C GLU A 78 5.22 -9.73 1.79
N ILE A 79 4.16 -10.39 2.27
CA ILE A 79 3.38 -11.36 1.51
C ILE A 79 2.21 -10.64 0.82
N ASP A 80 1.94 -11.03 -0.43
CA ASP A 80 0.81 -10.61 -1.24
C ASP A 80 -0.47 -11.36 -0.83
N GLU A 81 -1.64 -10.93 -1.31
CA GLU A 81 -2.95 -11.54 -1.01
C GLU A 81 -3.00 -13.04 -1.37
N ASN A 82 -2.15 -13.47 -2.31
CA ASN A 82 -2.02 -14.86 -2.76
C ASN A 82 -1.01 -15.70 -1.96
N GLY A 83 -0.44 -15.19 -0.86
CA GLY A 83 0.53 -15.94 -0.06
C GLY A 83 1.97 -15.93 -0.61
N VAL A 84 2.22 -15.19 -1.69
CA VAL A 84 3.55 -15.09 -2.33
C VAL A 84 4.27 -13.82 -1.89
N PRO A 85 5.59 -13.85 -1.59
CA PRO A 85 6.35 -12.64 -1.30
C PRO A 85 6.25 -11.62 -2.44
N TRP A 86 6.13 -10.34 -2.10
CA TRP A 86 6.16 -9.26 -3.10
C TRP A 86 7.46 -9.28 -3.89
N GLY A 87 8.59 -9.49 -3.22
CA GLY A 87 9.90 -9.60 -3.83
C GLY A 87 10.29 -8.32 -4.58
N PHE A 88 10.86 -8.45 -5.77
CA PHE A 88 11.28 -7.27 -6.55
C PHE A 88 10.11 -6.42 -7.05
N ARG A 89 8.90 -6.99 -7.16
CA ARG A 89 7.68 -6.23 -7.53
C ARG A 89 7.41 -5.07 -6.55
N ALA A 90 7.84 -5.19 -5.30
CA ALA A 90 7.71 -4.13 -4.30
C ALA A 90 8.58 -2.89 -4.58
N LEU A 91 9.60 -3.01 -5.42
CA LEU A 91 10.57 -1.94 -5.68
C LEU A 91 10.13 -0.96 -6.75
N ILE A 92 9.06 -1.29 -7.49
CA ILE A 92 8.47 -0.41 -8.50
C ILE A 92 8.12 0.95 -7.87
N PRO A 93 8.57 2.07 -8.46
CA PRO A 93 8.19 3.41 -8.02
C PRO A 93 6.68 3.59 -7.90
N CYS A 94 6.26 4.32 -6.86
CA CYS A 94 4.85 4.64 -6.59
C CYS A 94 3.90 3.43 -6.43
N LYS A 95 4.41 2.18 -6.42
CA LYS A 95 3.60 0.99 -6.16
C LYS A 95 3.12 0.99 -4.71
N THR A 96 1.82 0.93 -4.50
CA THR A 96 1.19 0.68 -3.20
C THR A 96 1.04 -0.82 -3.01
N LEU A 97 1.56 -1.37 -1.90
CA LEU A 97 1.44 -2.81 -1.59
C LEU A 97 0.23 -3.11 -0.72
N LYS A 98 -0.11 -2.17 0.18
CA LYS A 98 -1.30 -2.26 1.02
C LYS A 98 -2.31 -1.23 0.56
N ASN A 99 -3.56 -1.65 0.48
CA ASN A 99 -4.66 -0.72 0.40
C ASN A 99 -4.73 0.08 1.70
N TYR A 100 -4.94 1.38 1.58
CA TYR A 100 -5.10 2.22 2.75
C TYR A 100 -6.38 1.82 3.49
N ALA A 101 -6.20 1.45 4.76
CA ALA A 101 -7.25 1.21 5.73
C ALA A 101 -6.93 2.03 6.98
N LEU A 102 -7.95 2.72 7.50
CA LEU A 102 -7.79 3.51 8.73
C LEU A 102 -7.71 2.55 9.92
N ASN A 103 -6.57 2.56 10.61
CA ASN A 103 -6.40 1.82 11.87
C ASN A 103 -6.79 2.71 13.05
N VAL A 104 -8.03 2.61 13.51
CA VAL A 104 -8.58 3.41 14.62
C VAL A 104 -7.87 3.12 15.95
N ILE A 105 -7.25 1.94 16.08
CA ILE A 105 -6.56 1.47 17.29
C ILE A 105 -5.10 1.99 17.38
N ASP A 106 -4.55 2.53 16.29
CA ASP A 106 -3.14 2.96 16.26
C ASP A 106 -2.93 4.18 17.17
N LYS A 107 -1.90 4.14 18.03
CA LYS A 107 -1.53 5.22 18.95
C LYS A 107 -1.16 6.53 18.23
N LYS A 108 -0.89 6.47 16.92
CA LYS A 108 -0.62 7.64 16.05
C LYS A 108 -1.88 8.29 15.48
N TYR A 109 -3.07 7.81 15.86
CA TYR A 109 -4.33 8.42 15.45
C TYR A 109 -4.35 9.90 15.84
N ASN A 110 -4.48 10.75 14.82
CA ASN A 110 -4.60 12.19 15.02
C ASN A 110 -6.08 12.57 14.93
N PRO A 111 -6.73 12.98 16.03
CA PRO A 111 -8.17 13.27 16.04
C PRO A 111 -8.55 14.45 15.15
N SER A 112 -7.60 15.28 14.71
CA SER A 112 -7.84 16.38 13.76
C SER A 112 -7.78 15.96 12.29
N ARG A 113 -7.35 14.73 11.99
CA ARG A 113 -7.19 14.22 10.62
C ARG A 113 -8.13 13.06 10.38
N HIS A 114 -9.26 13.37 9.75
CA HIS A 114 -10.30 12.41 9.38
C HIS A 114 -10.00 11.62 8.08
N THR A 115 -8.72 11.47 7.72
CA THR A 115 -8.35 10.73 6.49
C THR A 115 -8.75 9.27 6.64
N GLY A 116 -9.56 8.76 5.70
CA GLY A 116 -10.03 7.36 5.72
C GLY A 116 -11.28 7.10 6.55
N GLU A 117 -11.75 8.05 7.36
CA GLU A 117 -12.94 7.85 8.20
C GLU A 117 -14.20 7.66 7.37
N PHE A 118 -14.34 8.41 6.27
CA PHE A 118 -15.46 8.20 5.37
C PHE A 118 -15.44 6.81 4.74
N LYS A 119 -14.27 6.32 4.33
CA LYS A 119 -14.12 4.96 3.78
C LYS A 119 -14.46 3.91 4.84
N LEU A 120 -13.97 4.09 6.07
CA LEU A 120 -14.30 3.22 7.21
C LEU A 120 -15.80 3.21 7.48
N LEU A 121 -16.47 4.36 7.44
CA LEU A 121 -17.92 4.45 7.61
C LEU A 121 -18.65 3.64 6.54
N LEU A 122 -18.24 3.75 5.28
CA LEU A 122 -18.85 2.97 4.19
C LEU A 122 -18.57 1.46 4.30
N GLU A 123 -17.41 1.06 4.84
CA GLU A 123 -17.09 -0.35 5.12
C GLU A 123 -17.89 -0.89 6.30
N MET A 124 -18.10 -0.10 7.35
CA MET A 124 -18.92 -0.47 8.51
C MET A 124 -20.42 -0.54 8.18
N TYR A 125 -20.89 0.31 7.27
CA TYR A 125 -22.30 0.43 6.89
C TYR A 125 -22.47 0.26 5.37
N PRO A 126 -22.36 -0.97 4.85
CA PRO A 126 -22.44 -1.24 3.41
C PRO A 126 -23.78 -0.77 2.80
N GLU A 127 -24.88 -0.78 3.55
CA GLU A 127 -26.17 -0.24 3.10
C GLU A 127 -26.11 1.24 2.71
N ILE A 128 -25.31 2.05 3.44
CA ILE A 128 -25.14 3.48 3.13
C ILE A 128 -24.33 3.64 1.85
N LYS A 129 -23.34 2.76 1.64
CA LYS A 129 -22.55 2.71 0.41
C LYS A 129 -23.44 2.35 -0.79
N ASP A 130 -24.22 1.29 -0.68
CA ASP A 130 -25.13 0.84 -1.73
C ASP A 130 -26.15 1.94 -2.09
N LEU A 131 -26.67 2.65 -1.08
CA LEU A 131 -27.54 3.81 -1.29
C LEU A 131 -26.85 4.91 -2.12
N ILE A 132 -25.60 5.27 -1.79
CA ILE A 132 -24.85 6.30 -2.51
C ILE A 132 -24.59 5.84 -3.95
N ASP A 133 -24.14 4.60 -4.13
CA ASP A 133 -23.83 4.01 -5.43
C ASP A 133 -25.10 3.96 -6.31
N ASP A 134 -26.24 3.57 -5.75
CA ASP A 134 -27.53 3.56 -6.45
C ASP A 134 -27.99 4.97 -6.86
N LEU A 135 -27.84 5.96 -5.97
CA LEU A 135 -28.23 7.34 -6.26
C LEU A 135 -27.31 8.01 -7.28
N TYR A 136 -26.04 7.61 -7.34
CA TYR A 136 -25.05 8.16 -8.25
C TYR A 136 -25.11 7.50 -9.64
N LEU A 137 -25.05 6.16 -9.69
CA LEU A 137 -25.02 5.39 -10.95
C LEU A 137 -26.41 5.28 -11.58
N GLY A 138 -27.46 5.19 -10.75
CA GLY A 138 -28.83 4.92 -11.19
C GLY A 138 -28.97 3.49 -11.73
N ARG A 139 -29.78 2.65 -11.08
CA ARG A 139 -30.06 1.29 -11.57
C ARG A 139 -30.59 1.35 -13.02
N ASN A 140 -29.84 0.79 -13.97
CA ASN A 140 -30.15 0.65 -15.40
C ASN A 140 -30.05 1.92 -16.28
N ARG A 141 -29.04 2.77 -16.11
CA ARG A 141 -28.76 3.86 -17.06
C ARG A 141 -27.61 3.53 -18.02
N LYS A 142 -27.79 3.88 -19.30
CA LYS A 142 -26.75 3.82 -20.36
C LYS A 142 -25.93 5.11 -20.48
N THR A 143 -26.17 6.10 -19.62
CA THR A 143 -25.56 7.43 -19.68
C THR A 143 -24.43 7.56 -18.65
N LEU A 144 -23.35 8.25 -19.02
CA LEU A 144 -22.23 8.57 -18.13
C LEU A 144 -22.55 9.69 -17.12
N GLU A 145 -23.66 10.40 -17.31
CA GLU A 145 -24.10 11.48 -16.41
C GLU A 145 -24.67 10.93 -15.08
N PRO A 146 -24.34 11.53 -13.93
CA PRO A 146 -24.86 11.11 -12.63
C PRO A 146 -26.39 11.11 -12.60
N ALA A 147 -26.98 10.06 -12.01
CA ALA A 147 -28.43 9.96 -11.89
C ALA A 147 -29.04 11.04 -10.99
N MET A 148 -28.29 11.47 -9.99
CA MET A 148 -28.65 12.52 -9.05
C MET A 148 -27.48 13.48 -8.85
N LYS A 149 -27.79 14.78 -8.69
CA LYS A 149 -26.76 15.79 -8.39
C LYS A 149 -26.10 15.49 -7.03
N PRO A 150 -24.78 15.64 -6.88
CA PRO A 150 -24.06 15.35 -5.63
C PRO A 150 -24.63 16.02 -4.38
N ARG A 151 -25.16 17.25 -4.51
CA ARG A 151 -25.84 17.97 -3.41
C ARG A 151 -27.01 17.19 -2.82
N ASN A 152 -27.80 16.54 -3.66
CA ASN A 152 -28.97 15.78 -3.22
C ASN A 152 -28.56 14.41 -2.66
N ILE A 153 -27.52 13.80 -3.22
CA ILE A 153 -26.92 12.57 -2.68
C ILE A 153 -26.42 12.82 -1.26
N HIS A 154 -25.67 13.91 -1.04
CA HIS A 154 -25.18 14.29 0.29
C HIS A 154 -26.32 14.46 1.30
N LYS A 155 -27.44 15.10 0.91
CA LYS A 155 -28.60 15.24 1.79
C LYS A 155 -29.14 13.87 2.23
N LYS A 156 -29.37 12.96 1.26
CA LYS A 156 -29.85 11.60 1.54
C LYS A 156 -28.87 10.78 2.37
N PHE A 157 -27.57 10.93 2.13
CA PHE A 157 -26.51 10.33 2.94
C PHE A 157 -26.60 10.78 4.40
N VAL A 158 -26.72 12.10 4.65
CA VAL A 158 -26.85 12.64 6.02
C VAL A 158 -28.12 12.13 6.70
N ASP A 159 -29.23 12.03 5.97
CA ASP A 159 -30.49 11.52 6.52
C ASP A 159 -30.35 10.03 6.89
N ALA A 160 -29.77 9.20 6.02
CA ALA A 160 -29.48 7.79 6.33
C ALA A 160 -28.55 7.62 7.53
N CYS A 161 -27.52 8.47 7.65
CA CYS A 161 -26.64 8.54 8.80
C CYS A 161 -27.39 8.85 10.10
N LYS A 162 -28.38 9.75 10.09
CA LYS A 162 -29.18 10.08 11.27
C LYS A 162 -30.11 8.94 11.70
N GLU A 163 -30.68 8.22 10.74
CA GLU A 163 -31.59 7.10 11.00
C GLU A 163 -30.88 5.92 11.67
N LYS A 164 -29.63 5.65 11.27
CA LYS A 164 -28.82 4.52 11.78
C LYS A 164 -28.33 4.68 13.23
N LYS A 165 -28.59 5.81 13.91
CA LYS A 165 -28.14 6.14 15.28
C LYS A 165 -26.78 5.50 15.63
N PHE A 166 -25.69 6.14 15.22
CA PHE A 166 -24.34 5.76 15.66
C PHE A 166 -24.27 5.84 17.20
N HIS A 167 -24.35 4.68 17.88
CA HIS A 167 -24.17 4.54 19.33
C HIS A 167 -22.75 4.08 19.64
#